data_AF-A0A3D4IQN1-F1
#
_entry.id   AF-A0A3D4IQN1-F1
#
_cell.length_a   1.000
_cell.length_b   1.000
_cell.length_c   1.000
_cell.angle_alpha   90.00
_cell.angle_beta   90.00
_cell.angle_gamma   90.00
#
_symmetry.space_group_name_H-M   'P 1'
#
loop_
_entity.id
_entity.type
_entity.pdbx_description
1 polymer ?
#
loop_
_entity_poly.entity_id
_entity_poly.type
_entity_poly.pdbx_seq_one_letter_code
_entity_poly.pdbx_strand_id
1 'polypeptide(L)' 'VEDINNVRTIYHLVKEKGFTLQGAKEMLKNDTQSVKDKMEMIDSLKRIRQFLSEVRDKLH' A
#
# COMPACT_ATOMS: atom_id res chain seq x y z
N VAL A 1 -9.83 12.36 -1.59
CA VAL A 1 -9.17 11.19 -0.95
C VAL A 1 -8.64 10.21 -1.99
N GLU A 2 -9.42 9.94 -3.05
CA GLU A 2 -9.01 9.03 -4.13
C GLU A 2 -7.70 9.43 -4.83
N ASP A 3 -7.47 10.73 -5.09
CA ASP A 3 -6.23 11.21 -5.70
C ASP A 3 -4.98 10.91 -4.85
N ILE A 4 -5.10 11.00 -3.52
CA ILE A 4 -4.00 10.70 -2.59
C ILE A 4 -3.66 9.20 -2.66
N ASN A 5 -4.67 8.34 -2.76
CA ASN A 5 -4.48 6.89 -2.90
C ASN A 5 -3.84 6.54 -4.25
N ASN A 6 -4.21 7.25 -5.32
CA ASN A 6 -3.59 7.09 -6.63
C ASN A 6 -2.11 7.47 -6.59
N VAL A 7 -1.76 8.60 -5.98
CA VAL A 7 -0.36 9.03 -5.80
C VAL A 7 0.44 8.02 -4.96
N ARG A 8 -0.14 7.51 -3.87
CA ARG A 8 0.51 6.49 -3.04
C ARG A 8 0.78 5.21 -3.81
N THR A 9 -0.17 4.77 -4.63
CA THR A 9 -0.03 3.58 -5.47
C THR A 9 1.08 3.78 -6.51
N ILE A 10 1.12 4.93 -7.18
CA ILE A 10 2.19 5.28 -8.12
C ILE A 10 3.56 5.30 -7.42
N TYR A 11 3.64 5.90 -6.24
CA TYR A 11 4.88 5.94 -5.45
C TYR A 11 5.37 4.53 -5.11
N HIS A 12 4.49 3.66 -4.61
CA HIS A 12 4.84 2.28 -4.30
C HIS A 12 5.38 1.53 -5.53
N LEU A 13 4.70 1.64 -6.68
CA LEU A 13 5.11 0.95 -7.90
C LEU A 13 6.48 1.43 -8.40
N VAL A 14 6.74 2.73 -8.37
CA VAL A 14 7.97 3.29 -8.94
C VAL A 14 9.14 3.25 -7.95
N LYS A 15 8.93 3.63 -6.69
CA LYS A 15 10.01 3.74 -5.69
C LYS A 15 10.28 2.46 -4.93
N GLU A 16 9.25 1.70 -4.59
CA GLU A 16 9.43 0.49 -3.78
C GLU A 16 9.57 -0.76 -4.64
N LYS A 17 8.84 -0.84 -5.77
CA LYS A 17 8.92 -1.98 -6.71
C LYS A 17 9.82 -1.76 -7.92
N GLY A 18 10.27 -0.53 -8.18
CA GLY A 18 11.25 -0.23 -9.23
C GLY A 18 10.70 -0.20 -10.67
N PHE A 19 9.38 -0.07 -10.85
CA PHE A 19 8.80 0.08 -12.19
C PHE A 19 9.09 1.47 -12.78
N THR A 20 9.13 1.56 -14.11
CA THR A 20 9.08 2.86 -14.80
C THR A 20 7.68 3.48 -14.67
N LEU A 21 7.56 4.79 -14.88
CA LEU A 21 6.25 5.46 -14.90
C LEU A 21 5.31 4.86 -15.97
N GLN A 22 5.86 4.43 -17.11
CA GLN A 22 5.10 3.72 -18.14
C GLN A 22 4.56 2.38 -17.62
N GLY A 23 5.41 1.56 -16.99
CA GLY A 23 5.00 0.25 -16.46
C GLY A 23 3.99 0.37 -15.31
N ALA A 24 4.15 1.37 -14.43
CA ALA A 24 3.17 1.66 -13.39
C ALA A 24 1.81 2.07 -13.98
N LYS A 25 1.80 2.87 -15.06
CA LYS A 25 0.58 3.26 -15.77
C LYS A 25 -0.14 2.07 -16.42
N GLU A 26 0.61 1.13 -16.99
CA GLU A 26 0.03 -0.10 -17.57
C GLU A 26 -0.57 -1.01 -16.49
N MET A 27 0.13 -1.22 -15.36
CA MET A 27 -0.42 -1.98 -14.23
C MET A 27 -1.70 -1.35 -13.68
N LEU A 28 -1.73 -0.03 -13.54
CA LEU A 28 -2.93 0.68 -13.07
C LEU A 28 -4.11 0.54 -14.05
N LYS A 29 -3.84 0.44 -15.36
CA LYS A 29 -4.89 0.18 -16.36
C LYS A 29 -5.38 -1.26 -16.37
N ASN A 30 -4.48 -2.23 -16.14
CA ASN A 30 -4.79 -3.65 -16.33
C ASN A 30 -5.23 -4.36 -15.03
N ASP A 31 -4.88 -3.85 -13.86
CA ASP A 31 -4.99 -4.62 -12.61
C ASP A 31 -5.34 -3.75 -11.38
N THR A 32 -6.12 -2.67 -11.60
CA THR A 32 -6.42 -1.65 -10.58
C THR A 32 -7.08 -2.22 -9.33
N GLN A 33 -7.91 -3.26 -9.48
CA GLN A 33 -8.65 -3.87 -8.37
C GLN A 33 -7.75 -4.75 -7.49
N SER A 34 -6.96 -5.66 -8.08
CA SER A 34 -6.13 -6.57 -7.28
C SER A 34 -5.02 -5.83 -6.53
N VAL A 35 -4.51 -4.73 -7.11
CA VAL A 35 -3.55 -3.84 -6.45
C VAL A 35 -4.21 -3.12 -5.28
N LYS A 36 -5.44 -2.62 -5.43
CA LYS A 36 -6.21 -2.02 -4.33
C LYS A 36 -6.46 -3.01 -3.19
N ASP A 37 -6.94 -4.20 -3.50
CA ASP A 37 -7.26 -5.23 -2.50
C ASP A 37 -6.01 -5.64 -1.70
N LYS A 38 -4.86 -5.78 -2.38
CA LYS A 38 -3.57 -6.04 -1.72
C LYS A 38 -3.14 -4.89 -0.81
N MET A 39 -3.33 -3.64 -1.24
CA MET A 39 -3.00 -2.47 -0.42
C MET A 39 -3.88 -2.39 0.83
N GLU A 40 -5.18 -2.62 0.69
CA GLU A 40 -6.10 -2.65 1.84
C GLU A 40 -5.73 -3.76 2.84
N MET A 41 -5.37 -4.94 2.34
CA MET A 41 -4.88 -6.05 3.17
C MET A 41 -3.60 -5.67 3.92
N ILE A 42 -2.61 -5.07 3.23
CA ILE A 42 -1.36 -4.62 3.85
C ILE A 42 -1.64 -3.58 4.94
N ASP A 43 -2.52 -2.61 4.69
CA ASP A 43 -2.86 -1.58 5.67
C ASP A 43 -3.62 -2.15 6.88
N SER A 44 -4.43 -3.20 6.69
CA SER A 44 -5.03 -3.95 7.80
C SER A 44 -3.97 -4.63 8.68
N LEU A 45 -3.02 -5.34 8.05
CA LEU A 45 -1.94 -6.03 8.76
C LEU A 45 -1.02 -5.05 9.52
N LYS A 46 -0.73 -3.88 8.92
CA LYS A 46 0.03 -2.81 9.59
C LYS A 46 -0.69 -2.31 10.84
N ARG A 47 -2.00 -2.11 10.78
CA ARG A 47 -2.81 -1.70 11.95
C ARG A 47 -2.80 -2.74 13.06
N ILE A 48 -2.93 -4.02 12.72
CA ILE A 48 -2.84 -5.11 13.70
C ILE A 48 -1.45 -5.13 14.36
N ARG A 49 -0.37 -5.05 13.57
CA ARG A 49 0.99 -5.01 14.09
C ARG A 49 1.21 -3.82 15.03
N GLN A 50 0.71 -2.64 14.65
CA GLN A 50 0.82 -1.42 15.45
C GLN A 50 0.10 -1.60 16.80
N PHE A 51 -1.14 -2.07 16.77
CA PHE A 51 -1.91 -2.36 17.98
C PHE A 51 -1.20 -3.36 18.91
N LEU A 52 -0.69 -4.46 18.37
CA LEU A 52 0.05 -5.45 19.15
C LEU A 52 1.35 -4.88 19.75
N SER A 53 2.03 -3.99 19.02
CA SER A 53 3.23 -3.30 19.53
C SER A 53 2.87 -2.37 20.69
N GLU A 54 1.79 -1.59 20.56
CA GLU A 54 1.30 -0.71 21.63
C GLU A 54 0.87 -1.48 22.87
N VAL A 55 0.22 -2.64 22.71
CA VAL A 55 -0.15 -3.50 23.84
C VAL A 55 1.10 -4.02 24.56
N ARG A 56 2.09 -4.53 23.80
CA ARG A 56 3.36 -4.98 24.36
C ARG A 56 4.06 -3.84 25.12
N ASP A 57 4.14 -2.66 24.52
CA ASP A 57 4.86 -1.53 25.12
C ASP A 57 4.16 -0.99 26.39
N LYS A 58 2.85 -1.22 26.56
CA LYS A 58 2.10 -0.91 27.79
C LYS A 58 2.25 -1.97 28.90
N LEU A 59 2.76 -3.16 28.57
CA LEU A 59 2.99 -4.25 29.52
C LEU A 59 4.44 -4.25 30.07
N HIS A 60 5.30 -3.38 29.54
CA HIS A 60 6.68 -3.15 29.97
C HIS A 60 6.77 -1.82 30.72
#